data_AF-A0A7G7SRY5-F1
#
_entry.id   AF-A0A7G7SRY5-F1
#
_cell.length_a   1.000
_cell.length_b   1.000
_cell.length_c   1.000
_cell.angle_alpha   90.00
_cell.angle_beta   90.00
_cell.angle_gamma   90.00
#
_symmetry.space_group_name_H-M   'P 1'
#
loop_
_entity.id
_entity.type
_entity.pdbx_description
1 polymer ?
#
loop_
_entity_poly.entity_id
_entity_poly.type
_entity_poly.pdbx_seq_one_letter_code
_entity_poly.pdbx_strand_id
1 'polypeptide(L)'
;MEGIAFLVLFQNLQRHPFDRPHGDGWLVRVYRSLDGLEPLPQVAHPFRPFPIRWSEVDDDAPGWEDAWDCVDLTAVNDDATASKAFFDDFARHACTKFGGYPTQIQHGVGLKDFVFQVASEEKVGWMWSDNGFGYFFRSPEGQWSWSCQFY
;
A
#
# COMPACT_ATOMS: atom_id res chain seq x y z
N MET A 1 -12.04 -6.98 3.14
CA MET A 1 -12.75 -5.90 3.87
C MET A 1 -14.22 -5.87 3.45
N GLU A 2 -15.07 -6.61 4.15
CA GLU A 2 -16.49 -6.72 3.78
C GLU A 2 -17.33 -5.55 4.33
N GLY A 3 -18.32 -5.09 3.57
CA GLY A 3 -19.27 -4.06 4.01
C GLY A 3 -18.73 -2.62 4.09
N ILE A 4 -17.56 -2.34 3.50
CA ILE A 4 -17.04 -0.97 3.35
C ILE A 4 -17.40 -0.45 1.96
N ALA A 5 -18.13 0.66 1.91
CA ALA A 5 -18.49 1.35 0.68
C ALA A 5 -17.47 2.44 0.30
N PHE A 6 -16.80 3.03 1.30
CA PHE A 6 -15.87 4.13 1.08
C PHE A 6 -14.75 4.14 2.11
N LEU A 7 -13.53 4.41 1.63
CA LEU A 7 -12.33 4.57 2.44
C LEU A 7 -11.67 5.89 2.09
N VAL A 8 -11.28 6.65 3.11
CA VAL A 8 -10.52 7.90 2.95
C VAL A 8 -9.23 7.80 3.73
N LEU A 9 -8.11 7.97 3.03
CA LEU A 9 -6.80 8.18 3.64
C LEU A 9 -6.54 9.69 3.76
N PHE A 10 -6.27 10.13 4.98
CA PHE A 10 -5.80 11.47 5.30
C PHE A 10 -4.31 11.40 5.64
N GLN A 11 -3.56 12.38 5.15
CA GLN A 11 -2.14 12.55 5.43
C GLN A 11 -1.86 14.01 5.80
N ASN A 12 -0.92 14.22 6.70
CA ASN A 12 -0.47 15.56 7.06
C ASN A 12 0.31 16.18 5.89
N LEU A 13 -0.06 17.42 5.53
CA LEU A 13 0.54 18.13 4.40
C LEU A 13 1.98 18.61 4.66
N GLN A 14 2.38 18.75 5.92
CA GLN A 14 3.64 19.40 6.30
C GLN A 14 4.75 18.43 6.67
N ARG A 15 4.39 17.22 7.11
CA ARG A 15 5.34 16.25 7.64
C ARG A 15 4.84 14.83 7.45
N HIS A 16 5.73 13.94 7.05
CA HIS A 16 5.44 12.52 7.07
C HIS A 16 5.24 12.06 8.53
N PRO A 17 4.18 11.29 8.83
CA PRO A 17 3.84 10.93 10.20
C PRO A 17 4.57 9.65 10.64
N PHE A 18 5.89 9.64 10.45
CA PHE A 18 6.74 8.51 10.86
C PHE A 18 6.56 8.22 12.35
N ASP A 19 6.43 6.94 12.67
CA ASP A 19 6.27 6.43 14.04
C ASP A 19 5.06 6.99 14.80
N ARG A 20 4.09 7.60 14.11
CA ARG A 20 2.89 8.15 14.73
C ARG A 20 1.74 7.15 14.74
N PRO A 21 0.96 7.07 15.84
CA PRO A 21 -0.23 6.25 15.89
C PRO A 21 -1.31 6.77 14.92
N HIS A 22 -2.25 5.89 14.54
CA HIS A 22 -3.41 6.25 13.74
C HIS A 22 -4.19 7.40 14.40
N GLY A 23 -4.44 8.46 13.64
CA GLY A 23 -5.06 9.70 14.12
C GLY A 23 -4.08 10.84 14.42
N ASP A 24 -2.76 10.58 14.52
CA ASP A 24 -1.74 11.62 14.67
C ASP A 24 -0.96 11.80 13.36
N GLY A 25 -1.37 12.78 12.55
CA GLY A 25 -0.72 13.11 11.28
C GLY A 25 -1.06 12.19 10.10
N TRP A 26 -1.74 11.08 10.33
CA TRP A 26 -2.41 10.29 9.30
C TRP A 26 -3.66 9.65 9.86
N LEU A 27 -4.62 9.35 8.99
CA LEU A 27 -5.87 8.70 9.40
C LEU A 27 -6.48 7.95 8.22
N VAL A 28 -6.93 6.72 8.47
CA VAL A 28 -7.85 6.01 7.57
C VAL A 28 -9.25 6.02 8.17
N ARG A 29 -10.22 6.55 7.43
CA ARG A 29 -11.65 6.46 7.76
C ARG A 29 -12.33 5.51 6.79
N VAL A 30 -13.20 4.65 7.32
CA VAL A 30 -14.01 3.72 6.52
C VAL A 30 -15.49 3.94 6.80
N TYR A 31 -16.30 3.86 5.77
CA TYR A 31 -17.73 4.10 5.82
C TYR A 31 -18.48 2.95 5.16
N ARG A 32 -19.61 2.56 5.76
CA ARG A 32 -20.48 1.47 5.25
C ARG A 32 -21.48 1.94 4.20
N SER A 33 -21.72 3.25 4.12
CA SER A 33 -22.57 3.90 3.12
C SER A 33 -21.98 5.26 2.74
N LEU A 34 -22.39 5.79 1.59
CA LEU A 34 -22.16 7.16 1.17
C LEU A 34 -23.24 8.13 1.72
N ASP A 35 -24.32 7.60 2.28
CA ASP A 35 -25.44 8.41 2.80
C ASP A 35 -24.99 9.31 3.95
N GLY A 36 -25.35 10.59 3.87
CA GLY A 36 -25.03 11.58 4.90
C GLY A 36 -23.56 12.00 4.96
N LEU A 37 -22.72 11.57 4.00
CA LEU A 37 -21.36 12.11 3.88
C LEU A 37 -21.41 13.56 3.40
N GLU A 38 -20.64 14.42 4.07
CA GLU A 38 -20.46 15.80 3.71
C GLU A 38 -19.09 16.01 3.04
N PRO A 39 -18.98 16.92 2.05
CA PRO A 39 -17.71 17.29 1.48
C PRO A 39 -16.75 17.83 2.55
N LEU A 40 -15.47 17.48 2.42
CA LEU A 40 -14.43 18.08 3.24
C LEU A 40 -14.27 19.57 2.93
N PRO A 41 -13.91 20.41 3.92
CA PRO A 41 -13.56 21.78 3.66
C PRO A 41 -12.36 21.83 2.70
N GLN A 42 -12.38 22.80 1.78
CA GLN A 42 -11.26 22.98 0.87
C GLN A 42 -10.03 23.49 1.64
N VAL A 43 -8.93 22.76 1.53
CA VAL A 43 -7.64 23.13 2.11
C VAL A 43 -6.68 23.43 0.97
N ALA A 44 -5.93 24.52 1.06
CA ALA A 44 -4.89 24.82 0.09
C ALA A 44 -3.77 23.77 0.20
N HIS A 45 -3.47 23.09 -0.91
CA HIS A 45 -2.40 22.09 -1.00
C HIS A 45 -1.82 22.07 -2.42
N PRO A 46 -0.57 21.59 -2.60
CA PRO A 46 0.07 21.56 -3.92
C PRO A 46 -0.43 20.40 -4.82
N PHE A 47 -1.17 19.45 -4.25
CA PHE A 47 -1.60 18.24 -4.96
C PHE A 47 -2.77 18.48 -5.91
N ARG A 48 -2.75 17.79 -7.05
CA ARG A 48 -3.82 17.85 -8.06
C ARG A 48 -4.86 16.76 -7.78
N PRO A 49 -6.16 17.10 -7.64
CA PRO A 49 -7.20 16.08 -7.61
C PRO A 49 -7.16 15.26 -8.90
N PHE A 50 -7.10 13.94 -8.79
CA PHE A 50 -7.05 13.05 -9.94
C PHE A 50 -7.87 11.78 -9.67
N PRO A 51 -8.91 11.50 -10.47
CA PRO A 51 -9.67 10.26 -10.30
C PRO A 51 -8.82 9.05 -10.71
N ILE A 52 -8.83 8.02 -9.88
CA ILE A 52 -8.15 6.75 -10.17
C ILE A 52 -9.08 5.86 -11.00
N ARG A 53 -8.55 5.28 -12.08
CA ARG A 53 -9.18 4.18 -12.80
C ARG A 53 -8.56 2.87 -12.33
N TRP A 54 -9.32 2.11 -11.56
CA TRP A 54 -8.90 0.79 -11.09
C TRP A 54 -9.00 -0.26 -12.20
N SER A 55 -8.07 -1.20 -12.20
CA SER A 55 -8.10 -2.41 -13.03
C SER A 55 -7.83 -3.60 -12.12
N GLU A 56 -8.54 -4.70 -12.34
CA GLU A 56 -8.29 -5.96 -11.65
C GLU A 56 -6.99 -6.59 -12.18
N VAL A 57 -6.26 -7.23 -11.28
CA VAL A 57 -4.95 -7.82 -11.52
C VAL A 57 -4.90 -9.15 -10.78
N ASP A 58 -4.67 -10.23 -11.53
CA ASP A 58 -4.71 -11.60 -11.01
C ASP A 58 -3.32 -12.24 -10.89
N ASP A 59 -2.25 -11.52 -11.27
CA ASP A 59 -0.87 -12.03 -11.36
C ASP A 59 0.12 -11.34 -10.42
N ASP A 60 -0.36 -10.52 -9.47
CA ASP A 60 0.51 -9.86 -8.48
C ASP A 60 1.10 -10.88 -7.51
N ALA A 61 2.42 -10.86 -7.35
CA ALA A 61 3.16 -11.79 -6.51
C ALA A 61 3.97 -11.06 -5.42
N PRO A 62 4.26 -11.73 -4.28
CA PRO A 62 5.10 -11.17 -3.24
C PRO A 62 6.55 -10.96 -3.72
N GLY A 63 7.25 -10.05 -3.04
CA GLY A 63 8.70 -9.98 -3.11
C GLY A 63 9.35 -11.21 -2.47
N TRP A 64 10.63 -11.45 -2.76
CA TRP A 64 11.34 -12.67 -2.35
C TRP A 64 11.19 -12.98 -0.86
N GLU A 65 11.47 -12.01 0.01
CA GLU A 65 11.40 -12.18 1.46
C GLU A 65 9.98 -12.48 1.94
N ASP A 66 8.98 -11.76 1.42
CA ASP A 66 7.58 -11.95 1.80
C ASP A 66 7.00 -13.27 1.22
N ALA A 67 7.59 -13.80 0.15
CA ALA A 67 7.16 -15.05 -0.46
C ALA A 67 7.45 -16.27 0.42
N TRP A 68 8.50 -16.21 1.26
CA TRP A 68 8.79 -17.22 2.27
C TRP A 68 7.68 -17.35 3.33
N ASP A 69 6.95 -16.27 3.60
CA ASP A 69 5.80 -16.30 4.52
C ASP A 69 4.57 -16.99 3.89
N CYS A 70 4.54 -17.08 2.55
CA CYS A 70 3.46 -17.74 1.81
C CYS A 70 3.74 -19.24 1.59
N VAL A 71 4.97 -19.57 1.19
CA VAL A 71 5.38 -20.92 0.80
C VAL A 71 6.85 -21.17 1.17
N ASP A 72 7.20 -22.43 1.44
CA ASP A 72 8.60 -22.82 1.61
C ASP A 72 9.33 -22.75 0.26
N LEU A 73 10.27 -21.81 0.12
CA LEU A 73 11.05 -21.60 -1.09
C LEU A 73 12.38 -22.35 -1.10
N THR A 74 12.65 -23.27 -0.17
CA THR A 74 13.95 -23.99 -0.09
C THR A 74 14.35 -24.59 -1.44
N ALA A 75 13.43 -25.29 -2.12
CA ALA A 75 13.71 -25.87 -3.43
C ALA A 75 13.97 -24.83 -4.54
N VAL A 76 13.35 -23.66 -4.45
CA VAL A 76 13.55 -22.55 -5.41
C VAL A 76 14.89 -21.86 -5.13
N ASN A 77 15.22 -21.65 -3.86
CA ASN A 77 16.46 -21.04 -3.40
C ASN A 77 17.70 -21.89 -3.70
N ASP A 78 17.56 -23.22 -3.61
CA ASP A 78 18.66 -24.15 -3.86
C ASP A 78 18.89 -24.41 -5.37
N ASP A 79 17.99 -23.96 -6.25
CA ASP A 79 18.10 -24.07 -7.71
C ASP A 79 18.24 -22.68 -8.36
N ALA A 80 19.41 -22.41 -8.94
CA ALA A 80 19.69 -21.12 -9.57
C ALA A 80 18.76 -20.76 -10.74
N THR A 81 18.25 -21.76 -11.47
CA THR A 81 17.30 -21.55 -12.58
C THR A 81 15.94 -21.18 -12.02
N ALA A 82 15.47 -21.87 -10.99
CA ALA A 82 14.20 -21.57 -10.33
C ALA A 82 14.23 -20.21 -9.62
N SER A 83 15.33 -19.89 -8.92
CA SER A 83 15.56 -18.58 -8.33
C SER A 83 15.50 -17.47 -9.38
N LYS A 84 16.16 -17.65 -10.54
CA LYS A 84 16.09 -16.68 -11.63
C LYS A 84 14.66 -16.50 -12.14
N ALA A 85 13.95 -17.60 -12.37
CA ALA A 85 12.55 -17.58 -12.81
C ALA A 85 11.65 -16.83 -11.82
N PHE A 86 11.89 -16.94 -10.51
CA PHE A 86 11.14 -16.17 -9.51
C PHE A 86 11.21 -14.65 -9.73
N PHE A 87 12.39 -14.14 -10.08
CA PHE A 87 12.60 -12.71 -10.28
C PHE A 87 12.10 -12.23 -11.65
N ASP A 88 12.21 -13.07 -12.67
CA ASP A 88 11.86 -12.70 -14.05
C ASP A 88 10.36 -12.90 -14.38
N ASP A 89 9.76 -14.00 -13.91
CA ASP A 89 8.47 -14.48 -14.44
C ASP A 89 7.28 -14.00 -13.60
N PHE A 90 7.49 -13.66 -12.32
CA PHE A 90 6.43 -13.18 -11.43
C PHE A 90 6.27 -11.65 -11.50
N ALA A 91 5.05 -11.21 -11.79
CA ALA A 91 4.72 -9.79 -11.83
C ALA A 91 4.65 -9.19 -10.42
N ARG A 92 5.17 -7.97 -10.28
CA ARG A 92 5.10 -7.17 -9.06
C ARG A 92 4.63 -5.78 -9.43
N HIS A 93 3.44 -5.41 -8.96
CA HIS A 93 2.81 -4.16 -9.38
C HIS A 93 3.17 -3.03 -8.42
N ALA A 94 4.14 -2.21 -8.83
CA ALA A 94 4.73 -1.10 -8.08
C ALA A 94 3.90 0.20 -8.16
N CYS A 95 2.57 0.11 -8.19
CA CYS A 95 1.66 1.24 -8.30
C CYS A 95 0.83 1.44 -7.03
N THR A 96 0.04 2.50 -6.96
CA THR A 96 -1.04 2.58 -5.96
C THR A 96 -2.03 1.45 -6.20
N LYS A 97 -2.20 0.55 -5.21
CA LYS A 97 -3.05 -0.64 -5.34
C LYS A 97 -3.75 -1.01 -4.05
N PHE A 98 -4.88 -1.70 -4.19
CA PHE A 98 -5.70 -2.21 -3.12
C PHE A 98 -5.70 -3.75 -3.16
N GLY A 99 -5.35 -4.40 -2.05
CA GLY A 99 -5.08 -5.84 -2.02
C GLY A 99 -3.75 -6.20 -2.69
N GLY A 100 -3.60 -7.48 -3.05
CA GLY A 100 -2.36 -8.02 -3.61
C GLY A 100 -1.25 -8.09 -2.57
N TYR A 101 0.00 -7.93 -3.02
CA TYR A 101 1.19 -8.01 -2.19
C TYR A 101 1.95 -6.67 -2.16
N PRO A 102 2.46 -6.20 -1.02
CA PRO A 102 3.24 -4.96 -0.99
C PRO A 102 4.46 -5.04 -1.90
N THR A 103 4.71 -3.99 -2.66
CA THR A 103 5.95 -3.85 -3.44
C THR A 103 7.08 -3.49 -2.50
N GLN A 104 8.19 -4.22 -2.56
CA GLN A 104 9.35 -3.97 -1.70
C GLN A 104 10.39 -3.13 -2.45
N ILE A 105 10.89 -2.06 -1.83
CA ILE A 105 12.11 -1.35 -2.27
C ILE A 105 13.33 -1.92 -1.55
N GLN A 106 13.17 -2.15 -0.24
CA GLN A 106 14.22 -2.71 0.61
C GLN A 106 13.89 -4.19 0.86
N HIS A 107 13.38 -4.54 2.02
CA HIS A 107 13.00 -5.92 2.35
C HIS A 107 11.88 -5.92 3.39
N GLY A 108 11.08 -6.99 3.40
CA GLY A 108 10.18 -7.35 4.49
C GLY A 108 9.15 -6.27 4.86
N VAL A 109 8.31 -5.87 3.91
CA VAL A 109 7.16 -5.01 4.24
C VAL A 109 6.17 -5.78 5.14
N GLY A 110 6.08 -7.09 4.94
CA GLY A 110 5.19 -7.98 5.67
C GLY A 110 3.83 -8.10 5.02
N LEU A 111 3.29 -9.33 5.01
CA LEU A 111 2.00 -9.63 4.37
C LEU A 111 0.83 -9.60 5.34
N LYS A 112 1.10 -9.85 6.61
CA LYS A 112 0.07 -9.94 7.63
C LYS A 112 -0.70 -8.63 7.71
N ASP A 113 -2.01 -8.72 7.63
CA ASP A 113 -2.95 -7.60 7.75
C ASP A 113 -2.79 -6.51 6.67
N PHE A 114 -2.01 -6.75 5.61
CA PHE A 114 -1.84 -5.79 4.52
C PHE A 114 -3.17 -5.53 3.81
N VAL A 115 -3.46 -4.25 3.54
CA VAL A 115 -4.71 -3.84 2.89
C VAL A 115 -4.45 -3.15 1.57
N PHE A 116 -3.57 -2.14 1.55
CA PHE A 116 -3.29 -1.37 0.34
C PHE A 116 -1.96 -0.64 0.44
N GLN A 117 -1.43 -0.24 -0.70
CA GLN A 117 -0.29 0.66 -0.80
C GLN A 117 -0.63 1.89 -1.63
N VAL A 118 0.02 3.01 -1.31
CA VAL A 118 -0.02 4.24 -2.10
C VAL A 118 1.39 4.50 -2.59
N ALA A 119 1.58 4.56 -3.90
CA ALA A 119 2.86 4.89 -4.51
C ALA A 119 3.10 6.40 -4.50
N SER A 120 4.33 6.80 -4.80
CA SER A 120 4.59 8.16 -5.29
C SER A 120 3.96 8.30 -6.68
N GLU A 121 3.23 9.39 -6.92
CA GLU A 121 2.35 9.56 -8.08
C GLU A 121 2.52 10.95 -8.71
N GLU A 122 3.27 11.04 -9.81
CA GLU A 122 3.60 12.30 -10.51
C GLU A 122 2.34 13.06 -10.97
N LYS A 123 1.31 12.35 -11.46
CA LYS A 123 0.07 12.96 -11.96
C LYS A 123 -0.62 13.79 -10.88
N VAL A 124 -0.65 13.29 -9.65
CA VAL A 124 -1.21 13.98 -8.47
C VAL A 124 -0.19 14.97 -7.87
N GLY A 125 1.09 14.81 -8.19
CA GLY A 125 2.19 15.55 -7.56
C GLY A 125 2.48 15.06 -6.14
N TRP A 126 2.15 13.80 -5.85
CA TRP A 126 2.36 13.18 -4.53
C TRP A 126 3.66 12.39 -4.52
N MET A 127 4.45 12.53 -3.45
CA MET A 127 5.74 11.85 -3.32
C MET A 127 5.98 11.41 -1.87
N TRP A 128 6.35 10.15 -1.70
CA TRP A 128 6.85 9.59 -0.44
C TRP A 128 8.37 9.76 -0.38
N SER A 129 8.87 10.84 0.23
CA SER A 129 10.30 11.15 0.33
C SER A 129 11.05 10.95 -1.01
N ASP A 130 11.87 9.90 -1.14
CA ASP A 130 12.60 9.57 -2.37
C ASP A 130 11.84 8.48 -3.15
N ASN A 131 10.78 8.90 -3.84
CA ASN A 131 9.96 8.08 -4.73
C ASN A 131 9.47 6.73 -4.12
N GLY A 132 9.10 6.75 -2.85
CA GLY A 132 8.73 5.56 -2.10
C GLY A 132 7.27 5.14 -2.18
N PHE A 133 6.89 4.26 -1.25
CA PHE A 133 5.53 3.77 -1.01
C PHE A 133 5.13 3.94 0.46
N GLY A 134 3.85 4.22 0.69
CA GLY A 134 3.20 4.06 1.99
C GLY A 134 2.33 2.81 1.99
N TYR A 135 2.53 1.92 2.97
CA TYR A 135 1.81 0.65 3.13
C TYR A 135 0.86 0.75 4.31
N PHE A 136 -0.37 0.27 4.15
CA PHE A 136 -1.42 0.38 5.16
C PHE A 136 -1.97 -1.00 5.51
N PHE A 137 -2.03 -1.26 6.81
CA PHE A 137 -2.43 -2.55 7.37
C PHE A 137 -3.61 -2.36 8.32
N ARG A 138 -4.43 -3.40 8.45
CA ARG A 138 -5.57 -3.39 9.34
C ARG A 138 -5.73 -4.73 10.05
N SER A 139 -5.54 -4.73 11.37
CA SER A 139 -5.72 -5.93 12.19
C SER A 139 -7.17 -6.44 12.14
N PRO A 140 -7.41 -7.71 12.51
CA PRO A 140 -8.76 -8.26 12.65
C PRO A 140 -9.66 -7.47 13.63
N GLU A 141 -9.06 -6.84 14.65
CA GLU A 141 -9.74 -5.96 15.62
C GLU A 141 -10.07 -4.58 15.02
N GLY A 142 -9.64 -4.32 13.79
CA GLY A 142 -9.90 -3.11 13.04
C GLY A 142 -8.90 -1.98 13.30
N GLN A 143 -7.78 -2.26 13.98
CA GLN A 143 -6.73 -1.28 14.22
C GLN A 143 -5.90 -1.04 12.97
N TRP A 144 -5.66 0.22 12.63
CA TRP A 144 -4.82 0.59 11.49
C TRP A 144 -3.38 0.82 11.92
N SER A 145 -2.45 0.29 11.14
CA SER A 145 -1.03 0.64 11.19
C SER A 145 -0.54 0.98 9.78
N TRP A 146 0.62 1.61 9.71
CA TRP A 146 1.24 1.94 8.43
C TRP A 146 2.75 1.81 8.54
N SER A 147 3.39 1.63 7.40
CA SER A 147 4.84 1.69 7.23
C SER A 147 5.16 2.34 5.89
N CYS A 148 6.43 2.60 5.62
CA CYS A 148 6.87 3.13 4.33
C CYS A 148 8.27 2.65 3.99
N GLN A 149 8.58 2.61 2.70
CA GLN A 149 9.94 2.45 2.18
C GLN A 149 10.17 3.48 1.07
N PHE A 150 11.42 3.87 0.88
CA PHE A 150 11.89 4.84 -0.10
C PHE A 150 13.25 4.37 -0.66
N TYR A 151 13.62 4.88 -1.83
CA TYR A 151 14.87 4.56 -2.52
C TYR A 151 16.11 5.12 -1.80
#